data_AF-A0A7Y3EF68-F1
#
_entry.id   AF-A0A7Y3EF68-F1
#
_cell.length_a   1.000
_cell.length_b   1.000
_cell.length_c   1.000
_cell.angle_alpha   90.00
_cell.angle_beta   90.00
_cell.angle_gamma   90.00
#
_symmetry.space_group_name_H-M   'P 1'
#
loop_
_entity.id
_entity.type
_entity.pdbx_description
1 polymer ?
#
loop_
_entity_poly.entity_id
_entity_poly.type
_entity_poly.pdbx_seq_one_letter_code
_entity_poly.pdbx_strand_id
1 'polypeptide(L)'
;MAEPPPAFRYELSETIRRIALGYPDTLEGSSCVNRAFKAGGKNFVFLGEKDDVCKMRLKLEDGGWTLLEFSPNDPPSVSDLERWIEESFRLLAPKRVQKLREMQPPATNPPLADPLAP
;
A
#
# COMPACT_ATOMS: atom_id res chain seq x y z
N MET A 1 -3.71 26.00 -6.26
CA MET A 1 -2.68 25.19 -5.58
C MET A 1 -3.43 24.12 -4.81
N ALA A 2 -3.29 22.85 -5.17
CA ALA A 2 -3.94 21.78 -4.42
C ALA A 2 -3.17 21.63 -3.11
N GLU A 3 -3.86 21.86 -1.98
CA GLU A 3 -3.29 21.60 -0.66
C GLU A 3 -2.84 20.14 -0.62
N PRO A 4 -1.62 19.85 -0.11
CA PRO A 4 -1.19 18.47 0.04
C PRO A 4 -2.22 17.76 0.93
N PRO A 5 -2.72 16.58 0.53
CA PRO A 5 -3.66 15.85 1.35
C PRO A 5 -3.04 15.63 2.73
N PRO A 6 -3.84 15.73 3.81
CA PRO A 6 -3.33 15.69 5.18
C PRO A 6 -2.45 14.45 5.37
N ALA A 7 -1.31 14.62 6.03
CA ALA A 7 -0.45 13.50 6.38
C ALA A 7 -1.21 12.52 7.26
N PHE A 8 -0.90 11.23 7.14
CA PHE A 8 -1.38 10.25 8.11
C PHE A 8 -0.80 10.53 9.49
N ARG A 9 -1.49 10.06 10.54
CA ARG A 9 -1.06 10.19 11.93
C ARG A 9 0.16 9.32 12.24
N TYR A 10 0.26 8.14 11.62
CA TYR A 10 1.31 7.15 11.88
C TYR A 10 2.28 7.01 10.70
N GLU A 11 3.57 6.79 11.01
CA GLU A 11 4.61 6.54 10.01
C GLU A 11 4.35 5.28 9.18
N LEU A 12 3.71 4.28 9.77
CA LEU A 12 3.27 3.06 9.07
C LEU A 12 2.36 3.41 7.89
N SER A 13 1.36 4.26 8.12
CA SER A 13 0.41 4.70 7.11
C SER A 13 1.10 5.51 6.00
N GLU A 14 2.02 6.41 6.36
CA GLU A 14 2.85 7.13 5.38
C GLU A 14 3.77 6.20 4.59
N THR A 15 4.26 5.12 5.19
CA THR A 15 5.11 4.12 4.52
C THR A 15 4.30 3.33 3.49
N ILE A 16 3.12 2.83 3.87
CA ILE A 16 2.18 2.16 2.95
C ILE A 16 1.82 3.09 1.79
N ARG A 17 1.57 4.37 2.08
CA ARG A 17 1.30 5.39 1.08
C ARG A 17 2.45 5.55 0.07
N ARG A 18 3.69 5.66 0.56
CA ARG A 18 4.87 5.79 -0.31
C ARG A 18 5.05 4.55 -1.19
N ILE A 19 4.91 3.36 -0.61
CA ILE A 19 5.01 2.10 -1.36
C ILE A 19 3.93 2.07 -2.45
N ALA A 20 2.66 2.32 -2.11
CA ALA A 20 1.56 2.30 -3.06
C ALA A 20 1.74 3.33 -4.19
N LEU A 21 2.15 4.56 -3.87
CA LEU A 21 2.41 5.61 -4.86
C LEU A 21 3.65 5.35 -5.74
N GLY A 22 4.53 4.43 -5.34
CA GLY A 22 5.64 3.96 -6.16
C GLY A 22 5.20 3.08 -7.35
N TYR A 23 3.96 2.61 -7.38
CA TYR A 23 3.45 1.80 -8.48
C TYR A 23 3.02 2.68 -9.67
N PRO A 24 3.23 2.23 -10.92
CA PRO A 24 2.88 3.00 -12.10
C PRO A 24 1.37 3.25 -12.16
N ASP A 25 1.01 4.43 -12.69
CA ASP A 25 -0.39 4.82 -12.90
C ASP A 25 -1.23 4.76 -11.60
N THR A 26 -0.56 4.96 -10.46
CA THR A 26 -1.19 4.97 -9.14
C THR A 26 -1.58 6.37 -8.71
N LEU A 27 -2.82 6.52 -8.29
CA LEU A 27 -3.38 7.74 -7.74
C LEU A 27 -3.91 7.51 -6.34
N GLU A 28 -3.63 8.47 -5.47
CA GLU A 28 -4.27 8.59 -4.17
C GLU A 28 -5.66 9.20 -4.33
N GLY A 29 -6.66 8.56 -3.72
CA GLY A 29 -8.02 9.07 -3.63
C GLY A 29 -8.58 8.94 -2.22
N SER A 30 -9.71 9.61 -1.97
CA SER A 30 -10.45 9.52 -0.72
C SER A 30 -11.73 8.71 -0.92
N SER A 31 -12.06 7.85 0.04
CA SER A 31 -13.34 7.13 0.14
C SER A 31 -13.96 7.41 1.50
N CYS A 32 -14.50 8.61 1.69
CA CYS A 32 -15.28 9.15 2.85
C CYS A 32 -14.73 8.98 4.28
N VAL A 33 -13.87 8.00 4.55
CA VAL A 33 -13.34 7.58 5.86
C VAL A 33 -11.95 6.95 5.68
N ASN A 34 -11.71 6.26 4.55
CA ASN A 34 -10.43 5.62 4.24
C ASN A 34 -9.76 6.29 3.04
N ARG A 35 -8.42 6.28 3.01
CA ARG A 35 -7.64 6.58 1.82
C ARG A 35 -7.62 5.36 0.91
N ALA A 36 -7.77 5.57 -0.39
CA ALA A 36 -7.77 4.51 -1.39
C ALA A 36 -6.70 4.79 -2.43
N PHE A 37 -5.87 3.79 -2.73
CA PHE A 37 -4.87 3.84 -3.78
C PHE A 37 -5.40 3.08 -5.00
N LYS A 38 -5.37 3.76 -6.15
CA LYS A 38 -5.94 3.28 -7.40
C LYS A 38 -4.88 3.15 -8.47
N ALA A 39 -4.69 1.95 -9.02
CA ALA A 39 -3.82 1.70 -10.17
C ALA A 39 -4.69 1.60 -11.43
N GLY A 40 -4.51 2.49 -12.41
CA GLY A 40 -5.30 2.48 -13.64
C GLY A 40 -6.81 2.55 -13.41
N GLY A 41 -7.23 3.35 -12.42
CA GLY A 41 -8.64 3.55 -12.06
C GLY A 41 -9.24 2.45 -11.16
N LYS A 42 -8.48 1.42 -10.78
CA LYS A 42 -8.95 0.35 -9.88
C LYS A 42 -8.32 0.45 -8.50
N ASN A 43 -9.15 0.45 -7.44
CA ASN A 43 -8.65 0.42 -6.07
C ASN A 43 -7.91 -0.91 -5.81
N PHE A 44 -6.72 -0.84 -5.23
CA PHE A 44 -5.95 -2.03 -4.84
C PHE A 44 -5.48 -2.02 -3.39
N VAL A 45 -5.41 -0.85 -2.76
CA VAL A 45 -5.15 -0.72 -1.32
C VAL A 45 -6.12 0.31 -0.75
N PHE A 46 -6.72 -0.02 0.39
CA PHE A 46 -7.40 0.92 1.25
C PHE A 46 -6.64 1.02 2.57
N LEU A 47 -6.47 2.24 3.06
CA LEU A 47 -5.75 2.53 4.27
C LEU A 47 -6.60 3.46 5.14
N GLY A 48 -6.79 3.08 6.39
CA GLY A 48 -7.52 3.86 7.38
C GLY A 48 -6.80 3.83 8.72
N GLU A 49 -6.85 4.93 9.43
CA GLU A 49 -6.35 5.03 10.81
C GLU A 49 -7.56 5.22 11.71
N LYS A 50 -7.71 4.35 12.71
CA LYS A 50 -8.78 4.47 13.69
C LYS A 50 -8.24 4.21 15.08
N ASP A 51 -8.39 5.20 15.97
CA ASP A 51 -7.83 5.18 17.32
C ASP A 51 -6.31 4.93 17.21
N ASP A 52 -5.81 3.83 17.75
CA ASP A 52 -4.41 3.37 17.63
C ASP A 52 -4.28 2.10 16.79
N VAL A 53 -5.11 1.98 15.74
CA VAL A 53 -5.08 0.85 14.81
C VAL A 53 -4.96 1.38 13.38
N CYS A 54 -3.90 0.94 12.71
CA CYS A 54 -3.73 1.11 11.28
C CYS A 54 -4.41 -0.06 10.55
N LYS A 55 -5.42 0.25 9.75
CA LYS A 55 -6.21 -0.73 9.00
C LYS A 55 -5.82 -0.67 7.53
N MET A 56 -5.24 -1.74 7.02
CA MET A 56 -4.90 -1.89 5.61
C MET A 56 -5.78 -2.98 5.00
N ARG A 57 -6.52 -2.64 3.94
CA ARG A 57 -7.36 -3.60 3.21
C ARG A 57 -6.92 -3.73 1.78
N LEU A 58 -6.66 -4.94 1.34
CA LEU A 58 -6.14 -5.27 0.01
C LEU A 58 -6.64 -6.65 -0.43
N LYS A 59 -6.39 -7.04 -1.68
CA LYS A 59 -6.80 -8.36 -2.18
C LYS A 59 -5.60 -9.29 -2.21
N LEU A 60 -5.73 -10.44 -1.57
CA LEU A 60 -4.74 -11.51 -1.62
C LEU A 60 -5.26 -12.70 -2.43
N GLU A 61 -4.39 -13.67 -2.72
CA GLU A 61 -4.67 -14.85 -3.55
C GLU A 61 -5.88 -15.69 -3.07
N ASP A 62 -6.22 -15.62 -1.77
CA ASP A 62 -7.31 -16.33 -1.09
C ASP A 62 -8.74 -15.88 -1.51
N GLY A 63 -8.88 -15.26 -2.68
CA GLY A 63 -10.16 -14.98 -3.34
C GLY A 63 -10.91 -13.74 -2.82
N GLY A 64 -10.58 -13.20 -1.64
CA GLY A 64 -11.30 -12.12 -0.96
C GLY A 64 -10.55 -10.81 -0.77
N TRP A 65 -11.23 -9.81 -0.18
CA TRP A 65 -10.58 -8.62 0.38
C TRP A 65 -10.13 -8.92 1.81
N THR A 66 -8.82 -8.94 2.03
CA THR A 66 -8.21 -9.16 3.34
C THR A 66 -8.05 -7.84 4.07
N LEU A 67 -8.54 -7.77 5.31
CA LEU A 67 -8.31 -6.65 6.22
C LEU A 67 -7.18 -7.04 7.18
N LEU A 68 -6.09 -6.28 7.15
CA LEU A 68 -4.96 -6.39 8.05
C LEU A 68 -5.01 -5.21 9.03
N GLU A 69 -4.84 -5.50 10.31
CA GLU A 69 -4.88 -4.52 11.39
C GLU A 69 -3.53 -4.55 12.09
N PHE A 70 -2.89 -3.39 12.18
CA PHE A 70 -1.57 -3.24 12.78
C PHE A 70 -1.62 -2.19 13.87
N SER A 71 -0.84 -2.41 14.92
CA SER A 71 -0.62 -1.39 15.94
C SER A 71 0.52 -0.48 15.49
N PRO A 72 0.42 0.85 15.67
CA PRO A 72 1.53 1.75 15.36
C PRO A 72 2.78 1.50 16.22
N ASN A 73 2.64 0.79 17.34
CA ASN A 73 3.74 0.35 18.20
C ASN A 73 4.38 -0.98 17.79
N ASP A 74 3.72 -1.76 16.93
CA ASP A 74 4.18 -3.04 16.42
C ASP A 74 3.87 -3.11 14.91
N PRO A 75 4.58 -2.29 14.10
CA PRO A 75 4.34 -2.26 12.67
C PRO A 75 4.93 -3.51 11.99
N PRO A 76 4.28 -4.02 10.92
CA PRO A 76 4.87 -5.06 10.08
C PRO A 76 6.13 -4.54 9.38
N SER A 77 7.03 -5.44 9.01
CA SER A 77 8.21 -5.10 8.23
C SER A 77 7.83 -4.54 6.86
N VAL A 78 8.63 -3.60 6.36
CA VAL A 78 8.39 -2.94 5.06
C VAL A 78 8.32 -3.96 3.91
N SER A 79 9.14 -5.02 3.98
CA SER A 79 9.14 -6.12 3.03
C SER A 79 7.79 -6.85 2.93
N ASP A 80 7.10 -7.05 4.06
CA ASP A 80 5.78 -7.68 4.08
C ASP A 80 4.72 -6.75 3.48
N LEU A 81 4.78 -5.45 3.82
CA LEU A 81 3.90 -4.44 3.21
C LEU A 81 4.07 -4.41 1.69
N GLU A 82 5.31 -4.37 1.20
CA GLU A 82 5.61 -4.39 -0.23
C GLU A 82 5.06 -5.64 -0.90
N ARG A 83 5.27 -6.81 -0.29
CA ARG A 83 4.78 -8.09 -0.80
C ARG A 83 3.26 -8.10 -0.92
N TRP A 84 2.53 -7.74 0.13
CA TRP A 84 1.06 -7.73 0.11
C TRP A 84 0.49 -6.70 -0.87
N ILE A 85 1.11 -5.53 -0.96
CA ILE A 85 0.70 -4.48 -1.90
C ILE A 85 0.97 -4.91 -3.34
N GLU A 86 2.13 -5.53 -3.62
CA GLU A 86 2.47 -6.05 -4.95
C GLU A 86 1.49 -7.12 -5.40
N GLU A 87 1.16 -8.05 -4.51
CA GLU A 87 0.20 -9.12 -4.78
C GLU A 87 -1.17 -8.54 -5.14
N SER A 88 -1.69 -7.62 -4.31
CA SER A 88 -2.96 -6.94 -4.58
C SER A 88 -2.93 -6.13 -5.88
N PHE A 89 -1.82 -5.43 -6.15
CA PHE A 89 -1.62 -4.70 -7.39
C PHE A 89 -1.67 -5.66 -8.60
N ARG A 90 -0.98 -6.80 -8.57
CA ARG A 90 -1.00 -7.78 -9.66
C ARG A 90 -2.42 -8.35 -9.88
N LEU A 91 -3.18 -8.56 -8.81
CA LEU A 91 -4.55 -9.08 -8.89
C LEU A 91 -5.56 -8.05 -9.42
N LEU A 92 -5.41 -6.78 -9.06
CA LEU A 92 -6.42 -5.74 -9.32
C LEU A 92 -6.06 -4.77 -10.43
N ALA A 93 -4.78 -4.44 -10.64
CA ALA A 93 -4.36 -3.49 -11.65
C ALA A 93 -4.75 -4.00 -13.06
N PRO A 94 -5.15 -3.10 -13.99
CA PRO A 94 -5.41 -3.50 -15.36
C PRO A 94 -4.13 -3.98 -16.06
N LYS A 95 -4.25 -4.90 -17.03
CA LYS A 95 -3.11 -5.50 -17.77
C LYS A 95 -2.11 -4.46 -18.30
N ARG A 96 -2.60 -3.29 -18.75
CA ARG A 96 -1.76 -2.19 -19.21
C ARG A 96 -0.82 -1.68 -18.11
N VAL A 97 -1.32 -1.52 -16.89
CA VAL A 97 -0.58 -0.99 -15.74
C VAL A 97 0.34 -2.06 -15.14
N GLN A 98 -0.07 -3.33 -15.14
CA GLN A 98 0.82 -4.45 -14.80
C GLN A 98 2.05 -4.48 -15.71
N LYS A 99 1.85 -4.35 -17.03
CA LYS A 99 2.95 -4.30 -18.00
C LYS A 99 3.93 -3.14 -17.73
N LEU A 100 3.43 -1.98 -17.32
CA LEU A 100 4.27 -0.84 -16.94
C LEU A 100 5.10 -1.11 -15.67
N ARG A 101 4.60 -1.95 -14.76
CA ARG A 101 5.35 -2.37 -13.57
C ARG A 101 6.42 -3.39 -13.93
N GLU A 102 6.10 -4.36 -14.78
CA GLU A 102 7.07 -5.35 -15.29
C GLU A 102 8.22 -4.72 -16.10
N MET A 103 7.94 -3.58 -16.75
CA MET A 103 8.92 -2.79 -17.51
C MET A 103 9.77 -1.86 -16.64
N GLN A 104 9.33 -1.55 -15.42
CA GLN A 104 10.19 -0.86 -14.46
C GLN A 104 11.17 -1.88 -13.88
N PRO A 105 12.45 -1.52 -13.70
CA PRO A 105 13.32 -2.36 -12.89
C PRO A 105 12.63 -2.61 -11.53
N PRO A 106 12.83 -3.79 -10.91
CA PRO A 106 12.33 -3.99 -9.56
C PRO A 106 12.77 -2.77 -8.76
N ALA A 107 11.84 -2.14 -8.07
CA ALA A 107 12.20 -1.07 -7.15
C ALA A 107 13.18 -1.72 -6.17
N THR A 108 14.48 -1.50 -6.39
CA THR A 108 15.51 -1.77 -5.41
C THR A 108 15.29 -0.72 -4.33
N ASN A 109 14.19 -0.84 -3.60
CA ASN A 109 14.21 -0.46 -2.22
C ASN A 109 15.26 -1.40 -1.61
N PRO A 110 16.40 -0.89 -1.13
CA PRO A 110 17.29 -1.73 -0.36
C PRO A 110 16.40 -2.39 0.72
N PRO A 111 16.55 -3.70 1.01
CA PRO A 111 15.86 -4.27 2.14
C PRO A 111 16.14 -3.32 3.30
N LEU A 112 15.11 -2.65 3.81
CA LEU A 112 15.20 -1.97 5.08
C LEU A 112 15.60 -3.09 6.02
N ALA A 113 16.89 -3.15 6.34
CA ALA A 113 17.49 -4.27 7.02
C ALA A 113 16.65 -4.52 8.27
N ASP A 114 15.93 -5.64 8.31
CA ASP A 114 15.29 -6.15 9.51
C ASP A 114 16.37 -6.22 10.58
N PRO A 115 16.37 -5.38 11.63
CA PRO A 115 17.39 -5.49 12.68
C PRO A 115 17.11 -6.65 13.65
N LEU A 116 16.13 -7.52 13.34
CA LEU A 116 15.64 -8.57 14.23
C LEU A 116 15.35 -9.89 13.48
N ALA A 117 16.29 -10.33 12.64
CA ALA A 117 16.42 -11.77 12.36
C ALA A 117 17.32 -12.40 13.45
N PRO A 118 16.83 -13.35 14.27
CA PRO A 118 17.64 -14.07 15.25
C PRO A 118 18.65 -15.03 14.62
#